data_AF-A0A358CX57-F1
#
_entry.id   AF-A0A358CX57-F1
#
_cell.length_a   1.000
_cell.length_b   1.000
_cell.length_c   1.000
_cell.angle_alpha   90.00
_cell.angle_beta   90.00
_cell.angle_gamma   90.00
#
_symmetry.space_group_name_H-M   'P 1'
#
loop_
_entity.id
_entity.type
_entity.pdbx_description
1 polymer ?
#
loop_
_entity_poly.entity_id
_entity_poly.type
_entity_poly.pdbx_seq_one_letter_code
_entity_poly.pdbx_strand_id
1 'polypeptide(L)'
;MPPDEDKLPQQQIDLLRQWIAEGAEWPGQMNDEVAFTADEMPWSFQPVVRPSVPDEHEQNPVDAFLLKKLRKKSLHFSKTASPATLIRRASIVLTGLPPTPEAVHHFEQACETDADSAYISLVEQLLASPHFGERWAQHWLDVIRW
;
A
#
# COMPACT_ATOMS: atom_id res chain seq x y z
N MET A 1 5.82 -28.62 -9.16
CA MET A 1 6.56 -29.79 -8.60
C MET A 1 8.03 -29.44 -8.59
N PRO A 2 8.82 -29.87 -7.60
CA PRO A 2 10.28 -29.82 -7.75
C PRO A 2 10.68 -30.70 -8.95
N PRO A 3 11.71 -30.32 -9.72
CA PRO A 3 12.11 -31.06 -10.92
C PRO A 3 12.57 -32.47 -10.57
N ASP A 4 12.26 -33.43 -11.45
CA ASP A 4 12.71 -34.83 -11.37
C ASP A 4 14.21 -34.93 -11.70
N GLU A 5 15.05 -34.34 -10.84
CA GLU A 5 16.50 -34.47 -10.96
C GLU A 5 16.98 -35.78 -10.34
N ASP A 6 18.04 -36.35 -10.92
CA ASP A 6 18.68 -37.57 -10.42
C ASP A 6 19.12 -37.39 -8.97
N LYS A 7 18.93 -38.44 -8.16
CA LYS A 7 19.35 -38.44 -6.76
C LYS A 7 20.84 -38.10 -6.66
N LEU A 8 21.20 -37.33 -5.63
CA LEU A 8 22.60 -37.07 -5.31
C LEU A 8 23.39 -38.39 -5.21
N PRO A 9 24.63 -38.43 -5.72
CA PRO A 9 25.50 -39.59 -5.57
C PRO A 9 25.59 -40.04 -4.11
N GLN A 10 25.61 -41.36 -3.89
CA GLN A 10 25.59 -41.95 -2.54
C GLN A 10 26.71 -41.39 -1.65
N GLN A 11 27.89 -41.12 -2.22
CA GLN A 11 29.02 -40.51 -1.53
C GLN A 11 28.72 -39.10 -0.97
N GLN A 12 27.96 -38.27 -1.69
CA GLN A 12 27.57 -36.95 -1.21
C GLN A 12 26.52 -37.05 -0.10
N ILE A 13 25.58 -38.00 -0.23
CA ILE A 13 24.60 -38.29 0.82
C ILE A 13 25.30 -38.73 2.11
N ASP A 14 26.28 -39.63 2.00
CA ASP A 14 27.00 -40.14 3.16
C ASP A 14 27.91 -39.08 3.81
N LEU A 15 28.52 -38.21 2.99
CA LEU A 15 29.25 -37.04 3.47
C LEU A 15 28.34 -36.10 4.27
N LEU A 16 27.15 -35.78 3.75
CA LEU A 16 26.18 -34.93 4.44
C LEU A 16 25.66 -35.58 5.72
N ARG A 17 25.41 -36.89 5.72
CA ARG A 17 25.01 -37.64 6.94
C ARG A 17 26.09 -37.59 8.01
N GLN A 18 27.35 -37.76 7.62
CA GLN A 18 28.48 -37.67 8.53
C GLN A 18 28.58 -36.27 9.13
N TRP A 19 28.53 -35.22 8.30
CA TRP A 19 28.57 -33.84 8.78
C TRP A 19 27.41 -33.52 9.75
N ILE A 20 26.19 -34.01 9.48
CA ILE A 20 25.07 -33.88 10.41
C ILE A 20 25.33 -34.62 11.74
N ALA A 21 25.91 -35.83 11.69
CA ALA A 21 26.26 -36.60 12.88
C ALA A 21 27.39 -35.95 13.70
N GLU A 22 28.27 -35.20 13.06
CA GLU A 22 29.33 -34.39 13.67
C GLU A 22 28.81 -33.06 14.26
N GLY A 23 27.50 -32.82 14.22
CA GLY A 23 26.86 -31.64 14.82
C GLY A 23 26.49 -30.56 13.82
N ALA A 24 26.63 -30.82 12.52
CA ALA A 24 26.33 -29.89 11.43
C ALA A 24 27.00 -28.52 11.63
N GLU A 25 28.23 -28.50 12.15
CA GLU A 25 28.97 -27.25 12.34
C GLU A 25 29.28 -26.63 10.97
N TRP A 26 28.63 -25.50 10.68
CA TRP A 26 28.85 -24.72 9.48
C TRP A 26 29.73 -23.50 9.81
N PRO A 27 30.98 -23.44 9.33
CA PRO A 27 31.90 -22.36 9.69
C PRO A 27 31.41 -21.02 9.12
N GLY A 28 31.31 -20.00 9.98
CA GLY A 28 31.13 -18.59 9.58
C GLY A 28 29.73 -18.17 9.11
N GLN A 29 28.66 -18.93 9.43
CA GLN A 29 27.31 -18.53 9.02
C GLN A 29 26.23 -18.68 10.10
N MET A 30 26.39 -19.61 11.06
CA MET A 30 25.46 -19.76 12.20
C MET A 30 25.97 -19.16 13.51
N ASN A 31 27.29 -19.04 13.69
CA ASN A 31 27.90 -18.55 14.93
C ASN A 31 28.31 -17.08 14.88
N ASP A 32 28.24 -16.46 13.70
CA ASP A 32 28.45 -15.02 13.58
C ASP A 32 27.15 -14.34 14.00
N GLU A 33 27.10 -13.92 15.26
CA GLU A 33 26.16 -12.88 15.67
C GLU A 33 26.48 -11.66 14.81
N VAL A 34 25.76 -11.49 13.70
CA VAL A 34 25.79 -10.25 12.93
C VAL A 34 25.13 -9.19 13.79
N ALA A 35 25.90 -8.65 14.73
CA ALA A 35 25.52 -7.53 15.55
C ALA A 35 25.47 -6.30 14.64
N PHE A 36 24.31 -6.05 14.05
CA PHE A 36 24.05 -4.77 13.41
C PHE A 36 24.15 -3.69 14.48
N THR A 37 25.03 -2.71 14.29
CA THR A 37 24.92 -1.47 15.03
C THR A 37 23.58 -0.81 14.66
N ALA A 38 23.00 0.00 15.56
CA ALA A 38 21.70 0.63 15.31
C ALA A 38 21.65 1.43 14.00
N ASP A 39 22.79 1.95 13.55
CA ASP A 39 22.94 2.72 12.30
C ASP A 39 23.07 1.85 11.05
N GLU A 40 23.47 0.58 11.19
CA GLU A 40 23.62 -0.39 10.07
C GLU A 40 22.40 -1.30 9.91
N MET A 41 21.46 -1.23 10.86
CA MET A 41 20.24 -2.02 10.82
C MET A 41 19.31 -1.51 9.71
N PRO A 42 18.89 -2.38 8.76
CA PRO A 42 17.94 -1.98 7.71
C PRO A 42 16.66 -1.41 8.31
N TRP A 43 16.09 -0.40 7.65
CA TRP A 43 14.93 0.36 8.15
C TRP A 43 13.74 -0.52 8.58
N SER A 44 13.59 -1.71 7.99
CA SER A 44 12.52 -2.66 8.29
C SER A 44 12.68 -3.40 9.63
N PHE A 45 13.89 -3.46 10.18
CA PHE A 45 14.19 -4.09 11.47
C PHE A 45 14.26 -3.08 12.62
N GLN A 46 14.20 -1.79 12.31
CA GLN A 46 14.19 -0.74 13.33
C GLN A 46 12.82 -0.65 13.99
N PRO A 47 12.74 -0.34 15.30
CA PRO A 47 11.47 -0.17 15.98
C PRO A 47 10.68 1.02 15.40
N VAL A 48 9.38 0.82 15.20
CA VAL A 48 8.49 1.88 14.69
C VAL A 48 8.29 2.94 15.78
N VAL A 49 8.86 4.13 15.57
CA VAL A 49 8.67 5.29 16.47
C VAL A 49 7.58 6.18 15.89
N ARG A 50 6.52 6.42 16.67
CA ARG A 50 5.43 7.32 16.27
C ARG A 50 5.87 8.78 16.47
N PRO A 51 5.98 9.59 15.41
CA PRO A 51 6.36 11.00 15.55
C PRO A 51 5.23 11.80 16.20
N SER A 52 5.59 12.87 16.88
CA SER A 52 4.60 13.85 17.33
C SER A 52 3.98 14.58 16.14
N VAL A 53 2.65 14.71 16.18
CA VAL A 53 1.90 15.41 15.13
C VAL A 53 2.15 16.92 15.30
N PRO A 54 2.50 17.65 14.23
CA PRO A 54 2.63 19.11 14.26
C PRO A 54 1.33 19.79 14.69
N ASP A 55 1.46 20.86 15.46
CA ASP A 55 0.31 21.69 15.86
C ASP A 55 -0.10 22.65 14.73
N GLU A 56 -0.66 22.07 13.67
CA GLU A 56 -1.11 22.81 12.49
C GLU A 56 -2.65 22.92 12.42
N HIS A 57 -3.37 22.48 13.47
CA HIS A 57 -4.83 22.54 13.60
C HIS A 57 -5.62 21.86 12.46
N GLU A 58 -5.03 20.84 11.84
CA GLU A 58 -5.69 20.04 10.80
C GLU A 58 -6.45 18.86 11.41
N GLN A 59 -7.62 18.52 10.85
CA GLN A 59 -8.42 17.38 11.32
C GLN A 59 -7.71 16.04 11.09
N ASN A 60 -7.00 15.91 9.96
CA ASN A 60 -6.23 14.73 9.63
C ASN A 60 -4.75 14.94 10.02
N PRO A 61 -4.16 14.06 10.85
CA PRO A 61 -2.75 14.16 11.23
C PRO A 61 -1.78 14.21 10.05
N VAL A 62 -2.08 13.54 8.94
CA VAL A 62 -1.25 13.54 7.73
C VAL A 62 -1.18 14.94 7.13
N ASP A 63 -2.30 15.65 7.11
CA ASP A 63 -2.39 17.00 6.56
C ASP A 63 -1.58 18.00 7.41
N ALA A 64 -1.51 17.80 8.73
CA ALA A 64 -0.63 18.59 9.59
C ALA A 64 0.85 18.45 9.20
N PHE A 65 1.33 17.23 8.91
CA PHE A 65 2.70 17.03 8.43
C PHE A 65 2.94 17.66 7.05
N LEU A 66 1.96 17.58 6.14
CA LEU A 66 2.04 18.19 4.81
C LEU A 66 2.08 19.72 4.93
N LEU A 67 1.18 20.31 5.72
CA LEU A 67 1.08 21.75 5.89
C LEU A 67 2.35 22.34 6.50
N LYS A 68 2.93 21.68 7.52
CA LYS A 68 4.23 22.06 8.09
C LYS A 68 5.32 22.15 7.02
N LYS A 69 5.35 21.21 6.06
CA LYS A 69 6.34 21.19 4.97
C LYS A 69 6.03 22.22 3.89
N LEU A 70 4.75 22.46 3.58
CA LEU A 70 4.30 23.48 2.63
C LEU A 70 4.62 24.90 3.14
N ARG A 71 4.31 25.20 4.41
CA ARG A 71 4.60 26.49 5.04
C ARG A 71 6.08 26.84 5.03
N LYS A 72 6.97 25.87 5.29
CA LYS A 72 8.43 26.05 5.14
C LYS A 72 8.85 26.50 3.74
N LYS A 73 8.06 26.18 2.72
CA LYS A 73 8.28 26.56 1.32
C LYS A 73 7.41 27.74 0.89
N SER A 74 6.71 28.41 1.81
CA SER A 74 5.71 29.46 1.50
C SER A 74 4.60 28.98 0.55
N LEU A 75 4.23 27.70 0.65
CA LEU A 75 3.13 27.08 -0.11
C LEU A 75 1.94 26.77 0.81
N HIS A 76 0.78 26.59 0.19
CA HIS A 76 -0.48 26.20 0.84
C HIS A 76 -1.13 25.06 0.07
N PHE A 77 -2.18 24.46 0.63
CA PHE A 77 -2.97 23.47 -0.09
C PHE A 77 -3.62 24.08 -1.34
N SER A 78 -3.78 23.24 -2.37
CA SER A 78 -4.61 23.59 -3.52
C SER A 78 -6.07 23.72 -3.10
N LYS A 79 -6.82 24.58 -3.78
CA LYS A 79 -8.27 24.66 -3.60
C LYS A 79 -8.92 23.30 -3.85
N THR A 80 -9.96 22.99 -3.08
CA THR A 80 -10.81 21.81 -3.30
C THR A 80 -11.39 21.84 -4.70
N ALA A 81 -11.47 20.68 -5.35
CA ALA A 81 -12.07 20.56 -6.68
C ALA A 81 -13.59 20.78 -6.61
N SER A 82 -14.21 21.19 -7.73
CA SER A 82 -15.67 21.30 -7.79
C SER A 82 -16.34 19.93 -7.62
N PRO A 83 -17.58 19.86 -7.10
CA PRO A 83 -18.30 18.60 -6.92
C PRO A 83 -18.39 17.77 -8.21
N ALA A 84 -18.72 18.37 -9.35
CA ALA A 84 -18.69 17.71 -10.67
C ALA A 84 -17.33 17.07 -11.00
N THR A 85 -16.23 17.72 -10.63
CA THR A 85 -14.88 17.19 -10.85
C THR A 85 -14.59 16.03 -9.90
N LEU A 86 -15.01 16.13 -8.64
CA LEU A 86 -14.81 15.10 -7.63
C LEU A 86 -15.53 13.81 -8.00
N ILE A 87 -16.83 13.86 -8.31
CA ILE A 87 -17.58 12.66 -8.69
C ILE A 87 -17.02 12.01 -9.96
N ARG A 88 -16.68 12.81 -10.97
CA ARG A 88 -16.08 12.29 -12.20
C ARG A 88 -14.77 11.55 -11.93
N ARG A 89 -13.89 12.12 -11.10
CA ARG A 89 -12.62 11.48 -10.73
C ARG A 89 -12.85 10.20 -9.94
N ALA A 90 -13.69 10.25 -8.91
CA ALA A 90 -13.98 9.10 -8.06
C ALA A 90 -14.58 7.94 -8.88
N SER A 91 -15.58 8.20 -9.72
CA SER A 91 -16.20 7.17 -10.56
C SER A 91 -15.19 6.54 -11.52
N ILE A 92 -14.43 7.35 -12.27
CA ILE A 92 -13.46 6.80 -13.22
C ILE A 92 -12.35 6.01 -12.52
N VAL A 93 -11.87 6.48 -11.36
CA VAL A 93 -10.80 5.80 -10.62
C VAL A 93 -11.30 4.46 -10.06
N LEU A 94 -12.48 4.45 -9.44
CA LEU A 94 -12.99 3.26 -8.76
C LEU A 94 -13.63 2.26 -9.72
N THR A 95 -14.46 2.71 -10.66
CA THR A 95 -15.24 1.81 -11.53
C THR A 95 -14.75 1.80 -12.98
N GLY A 96 -13.86 2.71 -13.38
CA GLY A 96 -13.46 2.87 -14.77
C GLY A 96 -14.50 3.56 -15.66
N LEU A 97 -15.65 3.95 -15.10
CA LEU A 97 -16.77 4.50 -15.85
C LEU A 97 -17.04 5.96 -15.45
N PRO A 98 -17.45 6.82 -16.40
CA PRO A 98 -17.93 8.15 -16.06
C PRO A 98 -19.27 8.07 -15.30
N PRO A 99 -19.56 9.02 -14.39
CA PRO A 99 -20.86 9.09 -13.72
C PRO A 99 -21.96 9.50 -14.69
N THR A 100 -23.22 9.16 -14.38
CA THR A 100 -24.37 9.64 -15.17
C THR A 100 -24.68 11.11 -14.84
N PRO A 101 -25.30 11.87 -15.75
CA PRO A 101 -25.71 13.25 -15.49
C PRO A 101 -26.58 13.39 -14.24
N GLU A 102 -27.48 12.45 -13.99
CA GLU A 102 -28.37 12.44 -12.84
C GLU A 102 -27.59 12.24 -11.52
N ALA A 103 -26.61 11.34 -11.53
CA ALA A 103 -25.75 11.10 -10.37
C ALA A 103 -24.91 12.34 -10.03
N VAL A 104 -24.42 13.06 -11.05
CA VAL A 104 -23.70 14.33 -10.86
C VAL A 104 -24.62 15.37 -10.19
N HIS A 105 -25.85 15.53 -10.69
CA HIS A 105 -26.79 16.49 -10.14
C HIS A 105 -27.16 16.17 -8.69
N HIS A 106 -27.45 14.90 -8.37
CA HIS A 106 -27.74 14.47 -7.02
C HIS A 106 -26.55 14.69 -6.08
N PHE A 107 -25.33 14.41 -6.53
CA PHE A 107 -24.12 14.64 -5.74
C PHE A 107 -23.85 16.13 -5.50
N GLU A 108 -24.06 16.98 -6.50
CA GLU A 108 -23.95 18.44 -6.35
C GLU A 108 -24.91 18.97 -5.28
N GLN A 109 -26.18 18.56 -5.32
CA GLN A 109 -27.17 18.94 -4.31
C GLN A 109 -26.81 18.41 -2.91
N ALA A 110 -26.32 17.18 -2.81
CA ALA A 110 -25.89 16.61 -1.54
C ALA A 110 -24.72 17.41 -0.95
N CYS A 111 -23.77 17.86 -1.78
CA CYS A 111 -22.64 18.67 -1.36
C CYS A 111 -23.04 20.07 -0.85
N GLU A 112 -24.17 20.62 -1.30
CA GLU A 112 -24.70 21.88 -0.76
C GLU A 112 -25.19 21.73 0.69
N THR A 113 -25.59 20.52 1.09
CA THR A 113 -26.03 20.22 2.46
C THR A 113 -24.85 19.83 3.36
N ASP A 114 -24.08 18.83 2.94
CA ASP A 114 -22.91 18.33 3.65
C ASP A 114 -21.95 17.67 2.65
N ALA A 115 -20.90 18.38 2.26
CA ALA A 115 -19.93 17.92 1.27
C ALA A 115 -19.12 16.70 1.74
N ASP A 116 -18.77 16.62 3.02
CA ASP A 116 -17.94 15.55 3.55
C ASP A 116 -18.74 14.25 3.61
N SER A 117 -19.97 14.31 4.16
CA SER A 117 -20.86 13.16 4.18
C SER A 117 -21.26 12.72 2.77
N ALA A 118 -21.54 13.66 1.86
CA ALA A 118 -21.89 13.35 0.48
C ALA A 118 -20.75 12.59 -0.23
N TYR A 119 -19.51 13.02 -0.02
CA TYR A 119 -18.35 12.37 -0.63
C TYR A 119 -18.13 10.96 -0.08
N ILE A 120 -18.27 10.75 1.23
CA ILE A 120 -18.18 9.41 1.84
C ILE A 120 -19.24 8.48 1.25
N SER A 121 -20.50 8.92 1.21
CA SER A 121 -21.60 8.12 0.65
C SER A 121 -21.38 7.78 -0.83
N LEU A 122 -20.87 8.73 -1.62
CA LEU A 122 -20.51 8.48 -3.03
C LEU A 122 -19.45 7.37 -3.14
N VAL A 123 -18.38 7.45 -2.34
CA VAL A 123 -17.30 6.44 -2.36
C VAL A 123 -17.83 5.06 -1.97
N GLU A 124 -18.66 4.98 -0.92
CA GLU A 124 -19.29 3.72 -0.51
C GLU A 124 -20.16 3.10 -1.62
N GLN A 125 -20.97 3.92 -2.30
CA GLN A 125 -21.78 3.47 -3.44
C GLN A 125 -20.92 2.95 -4.61
N LEU A 126 -19.82 3.64 -4.92
CA LEU A 126 -18.91 3.24 -5.99
C LEU A 126 -18.17 1.94 -5.66
N LEU A 127 -17.72 1.78 -4.40
CA LEU A 127 -17.08 0.54 -3.94
C LEU A 127 -18.04 -0.65 -3.90
N ALA A 128 -19.33 -0.41 -3.60
CA ALA A 128 -20.36 -1.43 -3.60
C ALA A 128 -20.83 -1.84 -5.02
N SER A 129 -20.46 -1.07 -6.05
CA SER A 129 -20.82 -1.36 -7.44
C SER A 129 -20.08 -2.61 -7.96
N PRO A 130 -20.73 -3.50 -8.74
CA PRO A 130 -20.03 -4.61 -9.40
C PRO A 130 -18.89 -4.12 -10.32
N HIS A 131 -19.02 -2.92 -10.89
CA HIS A 131 -18.00 -2.32 -11.76
C HIS A 131 -16.68 -2.03 -11.04
N PHE A 132 -16.70 -1.82 -9.72
CA PHE A 132 -15.45 -1.71 -8.95
C PHE A 132 -14.66 -3.02 -9.00
N GLY A 133 -15.34 -4.16 -8.79
CA GLY A 133 -14.73 -5.49 -8.89
C GLY A 133 -14.21 -5.78 -10.30
N GLU A 134 -14.99 -5.44 -11.32
CA GLU A 134 -14.59 -5.57 -12.74
C GLU A 134 -13.34 -4.73 -13.05
N ARG A 135 -13.30 -3.48 -12.57
CA ARG A 135 -12.16 -2.57 -12.76
C ARG A 135 -10.89 -3.11 -12.10
N TRP A 136 -11.00 -3.65 -10.88
CA TRP A 136 -9.87 -4.23 -10.17
C TRP A 136 -9.39 -5.52 -10.84
N ALA A 137 -10.30 -6.37 -11.30
CA ALA A 137 -9.95 -7.63 -11.97
C ALA A 137 -9.09 -7.42 -13.23
N GLN A 138 -9.25 -6.30 -13.94
CA GLN A 138 -8.40 -5.97 -15.10
C GLN A 138 -6.91 -5.94 -14.75
N HIS A 139 -6.54 -5.41 -13.58
CA HIS A 139 -5.14 -5.37 -13.14
C HIS A 139 -4.55 -6.77 -12.93
N TRP A 140 -5.39 -7.74 -12.57
CA TRP A 140 -4.96 -9.14 -12.44
C TRP A 140 -4.90 -9.84 -13.79
N LEU A 141 -5.83 -9.57 -14.71
CA LEU A 141 -5.83 -10.12 -16.07
C LEU A 141 -4.55 -9.76 -16.85
N ASP A 142 -3.95 -8.61 -16.57
CA ASP A 142 -2.68 -8.21 -17.17
C ASP A 142 -1.49 -9.07 -16.70
N VAL A 143 -1.54 -9.64 -15.49
CA VAL A 143 -0.44 -10.43 -14.89
C VAL A 143 -0.45 -11.88 -15.38
N ILE A 144 -1.63 -12.46 -15.63
CA ILE A 144 -1.79 -13.90 -15.99
C ILE A 144 -1.39 -14.24 -17.44
N ARG A 145 -0.90 -13.27 -18.21
CA ARG A 145 -0.45 -13.46 -19.60
C ARG A 145 0.99 -13.93 -19.76
N TRP A 146 1.74 -14.09 -18.66
CA TRP A 146 3.15 -14.49 -18.66
C TRP A 146 3.41 -15.67 -17.72
#